data_AF-A0A3N5XMF7-F1
#
_entry.id   AF-A0A3N5XMF7-F1
#
_cell.length_a   1.000
_cell.length_b   1.000
_cell.length_c   1.000
_cell.angle_alpha   90.00
_cell.angle_beta   90.00
_cell.angle_gamma   90.00
#
_symmetry.space_group_name_H-M   'P 1'
#
loop_
_entity.id
_entity.type
_entity.pdbx_description
1 polymer ?
#
loop_
_entity_poly.entity_id
_entity_poly.type
_entity_poly.pdbx_seq_one_letter_code
_entity_poly.pdbx_strand_id
1 'polypeptide(L)'
;MRTGKGKPAPSSVLAPRDRGAEHLLVPAGRRALTRAALEARCLARLARLLERAAIRRDEDHGRRWKPGDFDILIVETTVAPDAVLYVQFWSEPGQPTLWEVSSGTPNPGARRFVTARARRIVGEMGFAIGGKAGNFRKEVLVGNSGDALAVARDVLRVFHDAFRYRGATPLVARVVEAERSGRAVVHDRFTPEDIVNILRHRGYVTELKKGRQRQPLVFVGAGGFRFVVALAVPADDGCFRCLDVTTVVGHVEGETEAAWLTALNELNARSRVARAWVDGDGDVLAGTSVMCARGVTEDYVVEQVEAWHRSAVELLNNRPAAARQDDVDDEGDGEQAADLPDDGPAPRRKRATEVVH
;
A
#
# COMPACT_ATOMS: atom_id res chain seq x y z
N MET A 1 -20.78 9.36 -33.95
CA MET A 1 -20.43 9.64 -32.55
C MET A 1 -19.89 8.39 -31.89
N ARG A 2 -18.57 8.24 -31.78
CA ARG A 2 -17.90 7.25 -30.91
C ARG A 2 -16.56 7.84 -30.49
N THR A 3 -16.50 8.39 -29.27
CA THR A 3 -15.27 8.89 -28.65
C THR A 3 -14.69 7.78 -27.77
N GLY A 4 -13.81 6.96 -28.33
CA GLY A 4 -12.95 6.07 -27.55
C GLY A 4 -11.68 6.80 -27.15
N LYS A 5 -11.66 7.41 -25.96
CA LYS A 5 -10.49 8.08 -25.37
C LYS A 5 -9.53 7.01 -24.83
N GLY A 6 -8.36 6.87 -25.44
CA GLY A 6 -7.17 6.38 -24.74
C GLY A 6 -6.71 7.47 -23.77
N LYS A 7 -7.20 7.43 -22.53
CA LYS A 7 -6.68 8.29 -21.46
C LYS A 7 -5.30 7.75 -21.05
N PRO A 8 -4.26 8.59 -20.91
CA PRO A 8 -3.04 8.16 -20.23
C PRO A 8 -3.44 7.75 -18.80
N ALA A 9 -3.14 6.49 -18.44
CA ALA A 9 -3.35 6.01 -17.09
C ALA A 9 -2.47 6.85 -16.15
N PRO A 10 -3.02 7.43 -15.07
CA PRO A 10 -2.17 7.93 -14.01
C PRO A 10 -1.28 6.77 -13.52
N SER A 11 -0.02 7.09 -13.25
CA SER A 11 0.94 6.16 -12.64
C SER A 11 0.26 5.32 -11.55
N SER A 12 0.51 4.01 -11.54
CA SER A 12 -0.10 2.92 -10.73
C SER A 12 -0.12 3.11 -9.21
N VAL A 13 0.20 4.30 -8.71
CA VAL A 13 0.37 4.61 -7.29
C VAL A 13 -0.72 5.55 -6.78
N LEU A 14 -1.47 6.27 -7.62
CA LEU A 14 -2.49 7.20 -7.16
C LEU A 14 -3.91 6.79 -7.54
N ALA A 15 -4.83 6.83 -6.58
CA ALA A 15 -6.27 6.67 -6.81
C ALA A 15 -6.94 8.07 -6.87
N PRO A 16 -7.60 8.45 -7.98
CA PRO A 16 -8.35 9.70 -8.05
C PRO A 16 -9.57 9.65 -7.12
N ARG A 17 -9.80 10.71 -6.34
CA ARG A 17 -10.93 10.79 -5.40
C ARG A 17 -12.27 11.12 -6.08
N ASP A 18 -12.28 11.88 -7.18
CA ASP A 18 -13.48 12.25 -7.95
C ASP A 18 -13.15 12.79 -9.37
N ARG A 19 -14.17 12.97 -10.23
CA ARG A 19 -14.02 13.49 -11.61
C ARG A 19 -13.39 14.89 -11.60
N GLY A 20 -12.10 14.98 -11.92
CA GLY A 20 -11.38 16.24 -12.04
C GLY A 20 -12.07 17.26 -12.95
N ALA A 21 -12.08 18.52 -12.53
CA ALA A 21 -12.66 19.62 -13.29
C ALA A 21 -11.81 19.92 -14.53
N GLU A 22 -12.45 19.91 -15.70
CA GLU A 22 -11.80 20.24 -16.97
C GLU A 22 -11.98 21.72 -17.29
N HIS A 23 -10.88 22.38 -17.69
CA HIS A 23 -10.82 23.81 -17.97
C HIS A 23 -10.21 24.04 -19.35
N LEU A 24 -11.02 24.52 -20.29
CA LEU A 24 -10.52 24.97 -21.58
C LEU A 24 -9.68 26.25 -21.39
N LEU A 25 -8.39 26.18 -21.69
CA LEU A 25 -7.47 27.32 -21.65
C LEU A 25 -7.46 28.05 -23.00
N VAL A 26 -7.37 27.30 -24.09
CA VAL A 26 -7.33 27.84 -25.46
C VAL A 26 -8.19 26.96 -26.36
N PRO A 27 -9.22 27.49 -27.05
CA PRO A 27 -9.98 26.75 -28.04
C PRO A 27 -9.11 26.49 -29.29
N ALA A 28 -9.44 25.43 -30.04
CA ALA A 28 -8.84 25.20 -31.35
C ALA A 28 -9.11 26.39 -32.29
N GLY A 29 -8.10 26.80 -33.05
CA GLY A 29 -8.21 27.90 -33.99
C GLY A 29 -7.34 27.71 -35.22
N ARG A 30 -7.73 28.37 -36.31
CA ARG A 30 -6.98 28.33 -37.58
C ARG A 30 -5.79 29.28 -37.61
N ARG A 31 -5.84 30.37 -36.84
CA ARG A 31 -4.77 31.38 -36.78
C ARG A 31 -3.69 30.93 -35.80
N ALA A 32 -2.46 30.84 -36.29
CA ALA A 32 -1.30 30.56 -35.47
C ALA A 32 -1.13 31.63 -34.38
N LEU A 33 -1.00 31.19 -33.13
CA LEU A 33 -0.77 32.07 -31.98
C LEU A 33 0.72 32.30 -31.76
N THR A 34 1.08 33.54 -31.49
CA THR A 34 2.38 33.92 -30.92
C THR A 34 2.40 33.62 -29.41
N ARG A 35 3.59 33.60 -28.80
CA ARG A 35 3.72 33.44 -27.35
C ARG A 35 2.94 34.50 -26.57
N ALA A 36 3.05 35.77 -26.96
CA ALA A 36 2.32 36.87 -26.34
C ALA A 36 0.80 36.69 -26.45
N ALA A 37 0.30 36.24 -27.61
CA ALA A 37 -1.13 35.95 -27.77
C ALA A 37 -1.60 34.75 -26.94
N LEU A 38 -0.74 33.74 -26.73
CA LEU A 38 -1.01 32.61 -25.85
C LEU A 38 -1.08 33.05 -24.39
N GLU A 39 -0.09 33.83 -23.94
CA GLU A 39 -0.03 34.40 -22.59
C GLU A 39 -1.27 35.26 -22.30
N ALA A 40 -1.60 36.19 -23.20
CA ALA A 40 -2.77 37.07 -23.04
C ALA A 40 -4.09 36.29 -22.89
N ARG A 41 -4.21 35.11 -23.51
CA ARG A 41 -5.43 34.29 -23.46
C ARG A 41 -5.59 33.50 -22.18
N CYS A 42 -4.51 32.90 -21.67
CA CYS A 42 -4.65 31.86 -20.66
C CYS A 42 -3.70 31.96 -19.47
N LEU A 43 -2.73 32.88 -19.46
CA LEU A 43 -1.74 32.97 -18.38
C LEU A 43 -2.41 33.16 -17.01
N ALA A 44 -3.31 34.14 -16.89
CA ALA A 44 -3.99 34.41 -15.62
C ALA A 44 -4.84 33.23 -15.12
N ARG A 45 -5.49 32.50 -16.04
CA ARG A 45 -6.28 31.32 -15.68
C ARG A 45 -5.38 30.16 -15.25
N LEU A 46 -4.29 29.92 -15.98
CA LEU A 46 -3.33 28.87 -15.66
C LEU A 46 -2.64 29.14 -14.31
N ALA A 47 -2.25 30.39 -14.04
CA ALA A 47 -1.66 30.79 -12.76
C ALA A 47 -2.60 30.49 -11.58
N ARG A 48 -3.91 30.80 -11.71
CA ARG A 48 -4.90 30.47 -10.67
C ARG A 48 -5.07 28.97 -10.46
N LEU A 49 -5.00 28.17 -11.52
CA LEU A 49 -5.08 26.70 -11.39
C LEU A 49 -3.83 26.13 -10.73
N LEU A 50 -2.66 26.69 -11.04
CA LEU A 50 -1.40 26.35 -10.38
C LEU A 50 -1.42 26.72 -8.90
N GLU A 51 -1.86 27.94 -8.58
CA GLU A 51 -2.05 28.39 -7.20
C GLU A 51 -3.00 27.44 -6.45
N ARG A 52 -4.16 27.10 -7.02
CA ARG A 52 -5.08 26.14 -6.40
C ARG A 52 -4.44 24.76 -6.14
N ALA A 53 -3.65 24.26 -7.08
CA ALA A 53 -3.06 22.93 -6.98
C ALA A 53 -1.84 22.90 -6.04
N ALA A 54 -1.01 23.94 -6.05
CA ALA A 54 0.29 23.96 -5.39
C ALA A 54 0.33 24.77 -4.08
N ILE A 55 -0.54 25.76 -3.92
CA ILE A 55 -0.66 26.60 -2.73
C ILE A 55 -1.93 26.21 -2.00
N ARG A 56 -1.78 25.55 -0.86
CA ARG A 56 -2.90 25.19 0.01
C ARG A 56 -2.83 26.05 1.26
N ARG A 57 -3.82 26.91 1.51
CA ARG A 57 -3.96 27.58 2.80
C ARG A 57 -4.65 26.62 3.76
N ASP A 58 -4.30 26.67 5.05
CA ASP A 58 -4.78 25.75 6.08
C ASP A 58 -6.32 25.66 6.17
N GLU A 59 -7.01 26.71 5.71
CA GLU A 59 -8.47 26.85 5.76
C GLU A 59 -9.20 26.36 4.49
N ASP A 60 -8.51 26.21 3.36
CA ASP A 60 -9.16 26.30 2.05
C ASP A 60 -10.08 25.11 1.71
N HIS A 61 -10.04 23.98 2.43
CA HIS A 61 -10.71 22.72 1.99
C HIS A 61 -11.61 22.08 3.03
N GLY A 62 -11.84 22.72 4.19
CA GLY A 62 -12.77 22.20 5.22
C GLY A 62 -12.44 20.78 5.72
N ARG A 63 -11.24 20.27 5.44
CA ARG A 63 -10.79 18.90 5.70
C ARG A 63 -9.37 18.94 6.25
N ARG A 64 -9.08 18.05 7.20
CA ARG A 64 -7.71 17.79 7.66
C ARG A 64 -7.00 16.99 6.57
N TRP A 65 -6.02 17.60 5.93
CA TRP A 65 -5.11 16.93 4.99
C TRP A 65 -4.41 15.76 5.65
N LYS A 66 -4.10 14.74 4.84
CA LYS A 66 -3.28 13.61 5.27
C LYS A 66 -2.06 13.50 4.37
N PRO A 67 -0.89 13.10 4.91
CA PRO A 67 0.23 12.66 4.08
C PRO A 67 -0.26 11.65 3.03
N GLY A 68 0.15 11.84 1.78
CA GLY A 68 -0.39 11.07 0.66
C GLY A 68 -1.56 11.71 -0.08
N ASP A 69 -2.12 12.84 0.35
CA ASP A 69 -3.09 13.60 -0.46
C ASP A 69 -2.36 14.43 -1.54
N PHE A 70 -2.86 14.39 -2.77
CA PHE A 70 -2.31 15.10 -3.92
C PHE A 70 -3.37 15.97 -4.60
N ASP A 71 -2.96 17.18 -4.99
CA ASP A 71 -3.55 17.85 -6.14
C ASP A 71 -2.64 17.67 -7.34
N ILE A 72 -3.26 17.28 -8.45
CA ILE A 72 -2.58 17.10 -9.73
C ILE A 72 -3.17 18.08 -10.73
N LEU A 73 -2.37 19.03 -11.19
CA LEU A 73 -2.71 19.86 -12.33
C LEU A 73 -2.07 19.28 -13.59
N ILE A 74 -2.88 18.93 -14.58
CA ILE A 74 -2.43 18.46 -15.88
C ILE A 74 -2.85 19.48 -16.93
N VAL A 75 -1.89 20.01 -17.69
CA VAL A 75 -2.13 20.83 -18.88
C VAL A 75 -1.74 20.00 -20.10
N GLU A 76 -2.66 19.82 -21.05
CA GLU A 76 -2.43 18.93 -22.19
C GLU A 76 -3.06 19.44 -23.50
N THR A 77 -2.52 18.93 -24.61
CA THR A 77 -3.10 19.07 -25.94
C THR A 77 -2.90 17.79 -26.74
N THR A 78 -3.91 17.42 -27.54
CA THR A 78 -3.88 16.27 -28.44
C THR A 78 -3.44 16.73 -29.83
N VAL A 79 -2.17 16.51 -30.18
CA VAL A 79 -1.58 16.99 -31.45
C VAL A 79 -1.78 16.03 -32.61
N ALA A 80 -2.11 14.76 -32.32
CA ALA A 80 -2.55 13.75 -33.27
C ALA A 80 -3.43 12.72 -32.52
N PRO A 81 -4.20 11.84 -33.20
CA PRO A 81 -5.10 10.88 -32.55
C PRO A 81 -4.42 9.99 -31.49
N ASP A 82 -3.14 9.70 -31.67
CA ASP A 82 -2.30 8.88 -30.81
C ASP A 82 -1.28 9.70 -29.98
N ALA A 83 -1.28 11.02 -30.10
CA ALA A 83 -0.22 11.87 -29.56
C ALA A 83 -0.78 12.96 -28.64
N VAL A 84 -0.52 12.82 -27.34
CA VAL A 84 -0.84 13.81 -26.31
C VAL A 84 0.46 14.35 -25.74
N LEU A 85 0.60 15.67 -25.81
CA LEU A 85 1.67 16.41 -25.15
C LEU A 85 1.10 17.06 -23.90
N TYR A 86 1.80 16.90 -22.79
CA TYR A 86 1.33 17.39 -21.51
C TYR A 86 2.47 17.93 -20.66
N VAL A 87 2.05 18.73 -19.69
CA VAL A 87 2.79 19.19 -18.55
C VAL A 87 1.94 18.89 -17.33
N GLN A 88 2.52 18.36 -16.26
CA GLN A 88 1.78 18.04 -15.05
C GLN A 88 2.52 18.44 -13.78
N PHE A 89 1.76 18.78 -12.75
CA PHE A 89 2.23 19.17 -11.43
C PHE A 89 1.63 18.22 -10.41
N TRP A 90 2.46 17.73 -9.50
CA TRP A 90 2.06 16.88 -8.39
C TRP A 90 2.42 17.61 -7.11
N SER A 91 1.39 18.02 -6.38
CA SER A 91 1.53 18.84 -5.19
C SER A 91 1.01 18.06 -3.98
N GLU A 92 1.94 17.70 -3.09
CA GLU A 92 1.65 17.11 -1.77
C GLU A 92 1.85 18.20 -0.71
N PRO A 93 0.96 18.32 0.30
CA PRO A 93 1.12 19.29 1.37
C PRO A 93 2.48 19.20 2.06
N GLY A 94 3.14 20.36 2.25
CA GLY A 94 4.44 20.47 2.92
C GLY A 94 5.63 19.94 2.11
N GLN A 95 5.44 19.55 0.84
CA GLN A 95 6.50 19.09 -0.05
C GLN A 95 6.65 20.04 -1.25
N PRO A 96 7.86 20.12 -1.85
CA PRO A 96 8.02 20.76 -3.15
C PRO A 96 7.08 20.16 -4.21
N THR A 97 6.55 21.00 -5.09
CA THR A 97 5.71 20.52 -6.19
C THR A 97 6.59 19.86 -7.25
N LEU A 98 6.31 18.60 -7.58
CA LEU A 98 6.97 17.91 -8.68
C LEU A 98 6.35 18.35 -10.01
N TRP A 99 7.16 18.91 -10.89
CA TRP A 99 6.76 19.33 -12.22
C TRP A 99 7.34 18.39 -13.27
N GLU A 100 6.45 17.73 -14.03
CA GLU A 100 6.82 16.87 -15.15
C GLU A 100 6.37 17.40 -16.51
N VAL A 101 7.16 17.12 -17.54
CA VAL A 101 6.90 17.44 -18.94
C VAL A 101 7.03 16.15 -19.76
N SER A 102 6.08 15.92 -20.67
CA SER A 102 6.04 14.73 -21.51
C SER A 102 7.35 14.53 -22.30
N SER A 103 7.92 13.32 -22.21
CA SER A 103 9.11 12.90 -22.96
C SER A 103 8.78 12.08 -24.21
N GLY A 104 7.53 11.65 -24.37
CA GLY A 104 7.11 10.66 -25.35
C GLY A 104 7.48 9.21 -24.99
N THR A 105 8.18 8.96 -23.89
CA THR A 105 8.48 7.59 -23.44
C THR A 105 7.21 6.77 -23.19
N PRO A 106 6.24 7.23 -22.36
CA PRO A 106 5.01 6.49 -22.06
C PRO A 106 3.94 6.63 -23.16
N ASN A 107 4.12 7.55 -24.11
CA ASN A 107 3.24 7.74 -25.26
C ASN A 107 4.07 7.71 -26.56
N PRO A 108 4.20 6.55 -27.21
CA PRO A 108 4.98 6.40 -28.44
C PRO A 108 4.58 7.38 -29.56
N GLY A 109 3.28 7.68 -29.72
CA GLY A 109 2.77 8.62 -30.74
C GLY A 109 3.26 10.06 -30.52
N ALA A 110 3.57 10.43 -29.28
CA ALA A 110 4.10 11.74 -28.93
C ALA A 110 5.61 11.90 -29.21
N ARG A 111 6.38 10.80 -29.37
CA ARG A 111 7.85 10.84 -29.53
C ARG A 111 8.32 11.73 -30.68
N ARG A 112 7.61 11.70 -31.81
CA ARG A 112 7.92 12.52 -33.00
C ARG A 112 7.79 14.03 -32.75
N PHE A 113 7.05 14.44 -31.72
CA PHE A 113 6.89 15.85 -31.35
C PHE A 113 7.91 16.30 -30.29
N VAL A 114 8.53 15.36 -29.55
CA VAL A 114 9.59 15.62 -28.57
C VAL A 114 10.97 15.53 -29.24
N THR A 115 11.21 16.48 -30.15
CA THR A 115 12.46 16.57 -30.95
C THR A 115 13.70 16.86 -30.11
N ALA A 116 14.91 16.67 -30.66
CA ALA A 116 16.16 17.04 -30.01
C ALA A 116 16.18 18.52 -29.55
N ARG A 117 15.59 19.42 -30.35
CA ARG A 117 15.41 20.84 -29.97
C ARG A 117 14.50 21.00 -28.76
N ALA A 118 13.38 20.26 -28.71
CA ALA A 118 12.46 20.30 -27.57
C ALA A 118 13.15 19.83 -26.29
N ARG A 119 13.91 18.73 -26.36
CA ARG A 119 14.69 18.20 -25.24
C ARG A 119 15.72 19.20 -24.75
N ARG A 120 16.42 19.88 -25.66
CA ARG A 120 17.40 20.92 -25.31
C ARG A 120 16.74 22.09 -24.57
N ILE A 121 15.62 22.60 -25.10
CA ILE A 121 14.87 23.70 -24.46
C ILE A 121 14.40 23.31 -23.06
N VAL A 122 13.84 22.11 -22.90
CA VAL A 122 13.39 21.60 -21.59
C VAL A 122 14.57 21.39 -20.64
N GLY A 123 15.72 20.91 -21.14
CA GLY A 123 16.96 20.79 -20.37
C GLY A 123 17.53 22.13 -19.90
N GLU A 124 17.55 23.15 -20.78
CA GLU A 124 17.94 24.53 -20.45
C GLU A 124 17.04 25.16 -19.37
N MET A 125 15.81 24.65 -19.20
CA MET A 125 14.87 25.04 -18.14
C MET A 125 15.09 24.27 -16.82
N GLY A 126 16.14 23.46 -16.72
CA GLY A 126 16.55 22.73 -15.53
C GLY A 126 15.87 21.38 -15.31
N PHE A 127 15.21 20.83 -16.33
CA PHE A 127 14.59 19.50 -16.22
C PHE A 127 15.59 18.39 -16.54
N ALA A 128 15.47 17.28 -15.81
CA ALA A 128 16.20 16.04 -16.09
C ALA A 128 15.22 14.88 -16.35
N ILE A 129 15.65 13.87 -17.11
CA ILE A 129 14.83 12.66 -17.27
C ILE A 129 14.82 11.88 -15.95
N GLY A 130 13.65 11.47 -15.48
CA GLY A 130 13.53 10.66 -14.27
C GLY A 130 12.15 10.07 -14.04
N GLY A 131 11.99 9.42 -12.89
CA GLY A 131 10.75 8.74 -12.50
C GLY A 131 10.48 7.46 -13.31
N LYS A 132 9.48 6.68 -12.88
CA LYS A 132 9.12 5.41 -13.55
C LYS A 132 8.64 5.61 -15.00
N ALA A 133 7.99 6.74 -15.28
CA ALA A 133 7.49 7.06 -16.62
C ALA A 133 8.58 7.60 -17.57
N GLY A 134 9.77 7.92 -17.06
CA GLY A 134 10.86 8.51 -17.85
C GLY A 134 10.49 9.86 -18.45
N ASN A 135 9.73 10.69 -17.72
CA ASN A 135 9.39 12.06 -18.11
C ASN A 135 10.55 13.02 -17.80
N PHE A 136 10.53 14.20 -18.39
CA PHE A 136 11.37 15.31 -17.91
C PHE A 136 10.76 15.83 -16.61
N ARG A 137 11.54 15.93 -15.54
CA ARG A 137 11.04 16.38 -14.24
C ARG A 137 11.99 17.35 -13.54
N LYS A 138 11.42 18.20 -12.70
CA LYS A 138 12.13 19.00 -11.69
C LYS A 138 11.20 19.31 -10.52
N GLU A 139 11.76 19.72 -9.40
CA GLU A 139 11.01 20.25 -8.28
C GLU A 139 10.88 21.77 -8.40
N VAL A 140 9.73 22.30 -8.01
CA VAL A 140 9.49 23.74 -7.92
C VAL A 140 8.79 24.08 -6.62
N LEU A 141 9.23 25.19 -6.03
CA LEU A 141 8.53 25.80 -4.91
C LEU A 141 7.53 26.83 -5.46
N VAL A 142 6.26 26.64 -5.14
CA VAL A 142 5.20 27.60 -5.46
C VAL A 142 4.60 28.02 -4.13
N GLY A 143 5.13 29.09 -3.54
CA GLY A 143 4.73 29.55 -2.21
C GLY A 143 3.72 30.70 -2.24
N ASN A 144 3.65 31.43 -3.34
CA ASN A 144 2.75 32.57 -3.50
C ASN A 144 2.24 32.72 -4.95
N SER A 145 1.25 33.59 -5.16
CA SER A 145 0.64 33.80 -6.48
C SER A 145 1.63 34.33 -7.54
N GLY A 146 2.71 35.00 -7.12
CA GLY A 146 3.80 35.43 -8.00
C GLY A 146 4.61 34.25 -8.55
N ASP A 147 4.95 33.29 -7.69
CA ASP A 147 5.60 32.04 -8.10
C ASP A 147 4.71 31.26 -9.07
N ALA A 148 3.41 31.15 -8.75
CA ALA A 148 2.43 30.46 -9.61
C ALA A 148 2.34 31.11 -10.99
N LEU A 149 2.39 32.45 -11.07
CA LEU A 149 2.42 33.19 -12.32
C LEU A 149 3.73 32.96 -13.11
N ALA A 150 4.88 32.93 -12.43
CA ALA A 150 6.16 32.64 -13.06
C ALA A 150 6.20 31.23 -13.65
N VAL A 151 5.78 30.23 -12.89
CA VAL A 151 5.66 28.83 -13.35
C VAL A 151 4.66 28.73 -14.50
N ALA A 152 3.52 29.42 -14.44
CA ALA A 152 2.55 29.43 -15.54
C ALA A 152 3.16 29.98 -16.85
N ARG A 153 3.99 31.02 -16.79
CA ARG A 153 4.72 31.53 -17.98
C ARG A 153 5.65 30.47 -18.55
N ASP A 154 6.39 29.77 -17.70
CA ASP A 154 7.29 28.71 -18.14
C ASP A 154 6.54 27.50 -18.72
N VAL A 155 5.35 27.16 -18.21
CA VAL A 155 4.48 26.15 -18.86
C VAL A 155 4.12 26.57 -20.28
N LEU A 156 3.71 27.83 -20.48
CA LEU A 156 3.40 28.34 -21.82
C LEU A 156 4.63 28.39 -22.72
N ARG A 157 5.82 28.66 -22.16
CA ARG A 157 7.10 28.55 -22.86
C ARG A 157 7.37 27.11 -23.31
N VAL A 158 7.15 26.10 -22.47
CA VAL A 158 7.27 24.68 -22.86
C VAL A 158 6.35 24.37 -24.04
N PHE A 159 5.06 24.72 -23.95
CA PHE A 159 4.12 24.47 -25.04
C PHE A 159 4.53 25.20 -26.33
N HIS A 160 4.84 26.49 -26.26
CA HIS A 160 5.13 27.29 -27.43
C HIS A 160 6.51 26.98 -28.06
N ASP A 161 7.56 26.90 -27.25
CA ASP A 161 8.94 26.83 -27.75
C ASP A 161 9.42 25.39 -27.92
N ALA A 162 9.13 24.50 -26.97
CA ALA A 162 9.54 23.10 -27.03
C ALA A 162 8.57 22.27 -27.88
N PHE A 163 7.26 22.33 -27.59
CA PHE A 163 6.24 21.56 -28.30
C PHE A 163 5.71 22.22 -29.58
N ARG A 164 6.18 23.45 -29.90
CA ARG A 164 5.75 24.21 -31.08
C ARG A 164 4.23 24.38 -31.18
N TYR A 165 3.54 24.41 -30.05
CA TYR A 165 2.10 24.63 -29.99
C TYR A 165 1.75 26.02 -30.54
N ARG A 166 0.79 26.09 -31.46
CA ARG A 166 0.35 27.33 -32.13
C ARG A 166 -1.17 27.54 -32.08
N GLY A 167 -1.90 26.81 -31.24
CA GLY A 167 -3.36 26.97 -31.11
C GLY A 167 -4.21 26.16 -32.10
N ALA A 168 -3.60 25.28 -32.91
CA ALA A 168 -4.34 24.45 -33.87
C ALA A 168 -5.27 23.44 -33.19
N THR A 169 -4.90 22.98 -32.00
CA THR A 169 -5.64 22.03 -31.17
C THR A 169 -6.01 22.69 -29.84
N PRO A 170 -7.04 22.23 -29.12
CA PRO A 170 -7.36 22.80 -27.82
C PRO A 170 -6.23 22.60 -26.81
N LEU A 171 -6.00 23.60 -25.95
CA LEU A 171 -5.18 23.46 -24.75
C LEU A 171 -6.11 23.39 -23.55
N VAL A 172 -6.00 22.31 -22.79
CA VAL A 172 -6.92 21.98 -21.70
C VAL A 172 -6.13 21.80 -20.42
N ALA A 173 -6.64 22.31 -19.30
CA ALA A 173 -6.15 22.03 -17.96
C ALA A 173 -7.15 21.16 -17.19
N ARG A 174 -6.65 20.26 -16.35
CA ARG A 174 -7.44 19.44 -15.43
C ARG A 174 -6.82 19.49 -14.05
N VAL A 175 -7.65 19.70 -13.04
CA VAL A 175 -7.24 19.54 -11.64
C VAL A 175 -7.87 18.24 -11.13
N VAL A 176 -7.03 17.35 -10.61
CA VAL A 176 -7.43 16.04 -10.10
C VAL A 176 -6.94 15.92 -8.66
N GLU A 177 -7.87 15.70 -7.74
CA GLU A 177 -7.55 15.28 -6.37
C GLU A 177 -7.27 13.77 -6.37
N ALA A 178 -6.17 13.37 -5.74
CA ALA A 178 -5.75 11.98 -5.68
C ALA A 178 -5.11 11.64 -4.34
N GLU A 179 -5.00 10.34 -4.04
CA GLU A 179 -4.33 9.83 -2.84
C GLU A 179 -3.24 8.82 -3.21
N ARG A 180 -2.12 8.82 -2.48
CA ARG A 180 -1.06 7.80 -2.56
C ARG A 180 -1.61 6.48 -2.06
N SER A 181 -1.97 5.65 -3.03
CA SER A 181 -2.35 4.24 -3.00
C SER A 181 -3.32 3.84 -1.89
N GLY A 182 -4.58 3.66 -2.30
CA GLY A 182 -5.46 2.59 -1.83
C GLY A 182 -6.15 2.87 -0.50
N ARG A 183 -7.48 3.08 -0.56
CA ARG A 183 -8.30 2.76 0.61
C ARG A 183 -8.21 1.24 0.80
N ALA A 184 -7.31 0.78 1.66
CA ALA A 184 -7.43 -0.53 2.24
C ALA A 184 -8.57 -0.47 3.25
N VAL A 185 -9.47 -1.45 3.21
CA VAL A 185 -10.46 -1.60 4.28
C VAL A 185 -9.67 -1.94 5.54
N VAL A 186 -9.86 -1.14 6.57
CA VAL A 186 -9.24 -1.34 7.88
C VAL A 186 -10.29 -1.99 8.77
N HIS A 187 -9.94 -3.14 9.30
CA HIS A 187 -10.76 -3.96 10.18
C HIS A 187 -10.22 -3.84 11.60
N ASP A 188 -11.07 -3.47 12.55
CA ASP A 188 -10.70 -3.46 13.97
C ASP A 188 -11.11 -4.76 14.69
N ARG A 189 -11.85 -5.63 13.99
CA ARG A 189 -12.36 -6.92 14.44
C ARG A 189 -12.72 -7.79 13.23
N PHE A 190 -12.77 -9.10 13.46
CA PHE A 190 -13.12 -10.09 12.43
C PHE A 190 -14.15 -11.10 12.98
N THR A 191 -15.03 -11.57 12.11
CA THR A 191 -15.80 -12.79 12.35
C THR A 191 -14.95 -14.03 12.01
N PRO A 192 -15.30 -15.22 12.53
CA PRO A 192 -14.64 -16.47 12.11
C PRO A 192 -14.70 -16.70 10.60
N GLU A 193 -15.83 -16.36 9.97
CA GLU A 193 -16.06 -16.48 8.54
C GLU A 193 -15.16 -15.55 7.72
N ASP A 194 -14.88 -14.34 8.22
CA ASP A 194 -13.92 -13.43 7.56
C ASP A 194 -12.54 -14.07 7.47
N ILE A 195 -12.05 -14.66 8.57
CA ILE A 195 -10.74 -15.32 8.60
C ILE A 195 -10.70 -16.53 7.66
N VAL A 196 -11.76 -17.33 7.63
CA VAL A 196 -11.91 -18.45 6.68
C VAL A 196 -11.80 -17.96 5.24
N ASN A 197 -12.50 -16.88 4.90
CA ASN A 197 -12.53 -16.34 3.54
C ASN A 197 -11.21 -15.71 3.12
N ILE A 198 -10.57 -14.95 4.02
CA ILE A 198 -9.26 -14.31 3.81
C ILE A 198 -8.20 -15.38 3.53
N LEU A 199 -8.11 -16.42 4.37
CA LEU A 199 -7.12 -17.47 4.22
C LEU A 199 -7.38 -18.34 2.98
N ARG A 200 -8.64 -18.68 2.67
CA ARG A 200 -8.98 -19.40 1.43
C ARG A 200 -8.58 -18.63 0.17
N HIS A 201 -8.79 -17.31 0.15
CA HIS A 201 -8.33 -16.45 -0.95
C HIS A 201 -6.82 -16.49 -1.16
N ARG A 202 -6.06 -16.86 -0.13
CA ARG A 202 -4.59 -17.01 -0.17
C ARG A 202 -4.14 -18.45 -0.43
N GLY A 203 -5.07 -19.35 -0.78
CA GLY A 203 -4.76 -20.73 -1.15
C GLY A 203 -4.65 -21.71 0.03
N TYR A 204 -5.01 -21.28 1.24
CA TYR A 204 -5.08 -22.17 2.39
C TYR A 204 -6.35 -23.02 2.36
N VAL A 205 -6.24 -24.26 2.83
CA VAL A 205 -7.40 -25.11 3.13
C VAL A 205 -7.84 -24.82 4.55
N THR A 206 -9.12 -24.50 4.76
CA THR A 206 -9.61 -24.11 6.10
C THR A 206 -10.90 -24.84 6.51
N GLU A 207 -10.99 -25.16 7.79
CA GLU A 207 -12.15 -25.76 8.44
C GLU A 207 -12.46 -25.01 9.75
N LEU A 208 -13.71 -24.57 9.93
CA LEU A 208 -14.15 -23.86 11.13
C LEU A 208 -14.76 -24.86 12.13
N LYS A 209 -14.25 -24.87 13.37
CA LYS A 209 -14.77 -25.68 14.47
C LYS A 209 -15.00 -24.83 15.73
N LYS A 210 -15.70 -25.40 16.70
CA LYS A 210 -15.87 -24.81 18.03
C LYS A 210 -14.91 -25.48 19.00
N GLY A 211 -14.08 -24.69 19.67
CA GLY A 211 -13.23 -25.13 20.76
C GLY A 211 -14.00 -25.38 22.05
N ARG A 212 -13.30 -25.87 23.07
CA ARG A 212 -13.86 -26.31 24.37
C ARG A 212 -14.68 -25.24 25.10
N GLN A 213 -14.39 -23.96 24.90
CA GLN A 213 -15.15 -22.83 25.46
C GLN A 213 -16.06 -22.11 24.44
N ARG A 214 -16.51 -22.82 23.40
CA ARG A 214 -17.22 -22.24 22.24
C ARG A 214 -16.42 -21.16 21.49
N GLN A 215 -15.13 -21.05 21.76
CA GLN A 215 -14.22 -20.21 21.00
C GLN A 215 -14.17 -20.71 19.55
N PRO A 216 -14.33 -19.84 18.54
CA PRO A 216 -14.16 -20.25 17.16
C PRO A 216 -12.70 -20.57 16.86
N LEU A 217 -12.47 -21.75 16.29
CA LEU A 217 -11.15 -22.24 15.87
C LEU A 217 -11.18 -22.48 14.36
N VAL A 218 -10.28 -21.82 13.63
CA VAL A 218 -10.07 -22.10 12.20
C VAL A 218 -8.87 -23.01 12.07
N PHE A 219 -9.10 -24.27 11.72
CA PHE A 219 -8.04 -25.22 11.37
C PHE A 219 -7.59 -24.93 9.94
N VAL A 220 -6.28 -24.83 9.74
CA VAL A 220 -5.67 -24.38 8.49
C VAL A 220 -4.63 -25.39 8.02
N GLY A 221 -4.71 -25.76 6.74
CA GLY A 221 -3.73 -26.60 6.05
C GLY A 221 -3.00 -25.82 4.95
N ALA A 222 -1.67 -25.98 4.89
CA ALA A 222 -0.78 -25.33 3.94
C ALA A 222 0.37 -26.27 3.54
N GLY A 223 0.28 -26.93 2.38
CA GLY A 223 1.40 -27.72 1.85
C GLY A 223 1.90 -28.83 2.79
N GLY A 224 1.00 -29.53 3.48
CA GLY A 224 1.33 -30.57 4.47
C GLY A 224 1.53 -30.04 5.91
N PHE A 225 1.68 -28.73 6.09
CA PHE A 225 1.71 -28.10 7.40
C PHE A 225 0.29 -27.78 7.88
N ARG A 226 0.00 -28.02 9.17
CA ARG A 226 -1.29 -27.74 9.78
C ARG A 226 -1.12 -26.80 10.97
N PHE A 227 -2.07 -25.89 11.15
CA PHE A 227 -2.09 -24.99 12.30
C PHE A 227 -3.51 -24.53 12.62
N VAL A 228 -3.69 -23.88 13.76
CA VAL A 228 -4.97 -23.37 14.22
C VAL A 228 -4.89 -21.85 14.37
N VAL A 229 -5.96 -21.17 13.96
CA VAL A 229 -6.22 -19.76 14.28
C VAL A 229 -7.38 -19.72 15.26
N ALA A 230 -7.09 -19.44 16.53
CA ALA A 230 -8.09 -19.21 17.56
C ALA A 230 -8.50 -17.74 17.55
N LEU A 231 -9.80 -17.48 17.40
CA LEU A 231 -10.32 -16.12 17.48
C LEU A 231 -10.48 -15.77 18.96
N ALA A 232 -9.61 -14.89 19.45
CA ALA A 232 -9.46 -14.52 20.85
C ALA A 232 -9.96 -13.08 21.09
N VAL A 233 -10.23 -12.75 22.35
CA VAL A 233 -10.79 -11.46 22.78
C VAL A 233 -12.09 -11.13 22.04
N PRO A 234 -13.24 -11.64 22.55
CA PRO A 234 -14.55 -11.32 21.99
C PRO A 234 -14.80 -9.81 21.93
N ALA A 235 -15.52 -9.41 20.90
CA ALA A 235 -16.12 -8.10 20.72
C ALA A 235 -17.63 -8.27 20.48
N ASP A 236 -18.30 -7.19 20.08
CA ASP A 236 -19.73 -7.20 19.80
C ASP A 236 -20.04 -8.01 18.53
N ASP A 237 -21.28 -8.49 18.42
CA ASP A 237 -21.84 -9.13 17.22
C ASP A 237 -21.07 -10.38 16.71
N GLY A 238 -20.49 -11.16 17.63
CA GLY A 238 -19.74 -12.38 17.28
C GLY A 238 -18.39 -12.11 16.61
N CYS A 239 -17.89 -10.88 16.70
CA CYS A 239 -16.57 -10.50 16.21
C CYS A 239 -15.50 -10.69 17.29
N PHE A 240 -14.24 -10.72 16.86
CA PHE A 240 -13.07 -10.90 17.72
C PHE A 240 -11.96 -9.92 17.36
N ARG A 241 -11.19 -9.50 18.37
CA ARG A 241 -10.14 -8.47 18.24
C ARG A 241 -8.73 -9.04 18.25
N CYS A 242 -8.56 -10.33 18.50
CA CYS A 242 -7.26 -10.98 18.51
C CYS A 242 -7.34 -12.30 17.74
N LEU A 243 -6.30 -12.59 16.97
CA LEU A 243 -6.15 -13.86 16.28
C LEU A 243 -4.90 -14.53 16.84
N ASP A 244 -5.07 -15.61 17.59
CA ASP A 244 -3.96 -16.41 18.10
C ASP A 244 -3.70 -17.55 17.13
N VAL A 245 -2.55 -17.51 16.46
CA VAL A 245 -2.13 -18.51 15.50
C VAL A 245 -1.17 -19.45 16.22
N THR A 246 -1.40 -20.75 16.15
CA THR A 246 -0.61 -21.73 16.90
C THR A 246 -0.49 -23.06 16.18
N THR A 247 0.63 -23.74 16.40
CA THR A 247 0.86 -25.13 15.99
C THR A 247 1.76 -25.83 17.00
N VAL A 248 1.57 -27.14 17.14
CA VAL A 248 2.57 -28.02 17.76
C VAL A 248 3.62 -28.33 16.69
N VAL A 249 4.90 -28.31 17.07
CA VAL A 249 6.04 -28.59 16.18
C VAL A 249 6.92 -29.74 16.68
N GLY A 250 6.61 -30.29 17.85
CA GLY A 250 7.31 -31.41 18.45
C GLY A 250 6.88 -31.61 19.90
N HIS A 251 7.55 -32.54 20.56
CA HIS A 251 7.34 -32.87 21.96
C HIS A 251 8.70 -33.01 22.65
N VAL A 252 8.77 -32.63 23.93
CA VAL A 252 9.98 -32.71 24.73
C VAL A 252 9.97 -34.01 25.53
N GLU A 253 10.90 -34.90 25.19
CA GLU A 253 11.13 -36.13 25.95
C GLU A 253 12.60 -36.33 26.31
N GLY A 254 12.84 -36.78 27.54
CA GLY A 254 14.15 -37.21 28.02
C GLY A 254 15.26 -36.19 27.78
N GLU A 255 16.33 -36.62 27.11
CA GLU A 255 17.54 -35.83 26.90
C GLU A 255 17.38 -34.71 25.84
N THR A 256 16.21 -34.58 25.20
CA THR A 256 15.98 -33.58 24.15
C THR A 256 15.63 -32.18 24.67
N GLU A 257 15.30 -32.05 25.96
CA GLU A 257 14.88 -30.79 26.58
C GLU A 257 15.89 -29.66 26.35
N ALA A 258 17.17 -29.91 26.61
CA ALA A 258 18.21 -28.88 26.46
C ALA A 258 18.32 -28.40 25.00
N ALA A 259 18.24 -29.31 24.02
CA ALA A 259 18.31 -28.97 22.61
C ALA A 259 17.08 -28.18 22.13
N TRP A 260 15.89 -28.58 22.59
CA TRP A 260 14.66 -27.84 22.33
C TRP A 260 14.73 -26.42 22.92
N LEU A 261 15.11 -26.28 24.20
CA LEU A 261 15.23 -24.97 24.84
C LEU A 261 16.21 -24.05 24.10
N THR A 262 17.33 -24.56 23.59
CA THR A 262 18.24 -23.79 22.73
C THR A 262 17.54 -23.32 21.46
N ALA A 263 16.90 -24.22 20.70
CA ALA A 263 16.21 -23.88 19.45
C ALA A 263 15.07 -22.86 19.65
N LEU A 264 14.30 -23.00 20.74
CA LEU A 264 13.21 -22.09 21.09
C LEU A 264 13.74 -20.70 21.45
N ASN A 265 14.81 -20.62 22.25
CA ASN A 265 15.44 -19.35 22.60
C ASN A 265 16.01 -18.65 21.36
N GLU A 266 16.65 -19.38 20.45
CA GLU A 266 17.14 -18.82 19.19
C GLU A 266 16.01 -18.28 18.31
N LEU A 267 14.90 -19.01 18.16
CA LEU A 267 13.74 -18.54 17.42
C LEU A 267 13.14 -17.28 18.05
N ASN A 268 12.96 -17.28 19.36
CA ASN A 268 12.39 -16.16 20.11
C ASN A 268 13.27 -14.89 20.01
N ALA A 269 14.60 -15.06 19.98
CA ALA A 269 15.54 -13.96 19.85
C ALA A 269 15.55 -13.34 18.44
N ARG A 270 15.42 -14.17 17.39
CA ARG A 270 15.54 -13.70 16.00
C ARG A 270 14.21 -13.32 15.34
N SER A 271 13.11 -14.00 15.70
CA SER A 271 11.82 -13.78 15.08
C SER A 271 11.12 -12.58 15.70
N ARG A 272 10.63 -11.68 14.85
CA ARG A 272 9.80 -10.54 15.29
C ARG A 272 8.34 -10.92 15.50
N VAL A 273 7.89 -12.02 14.90
CA VAL A 273 6.47 -12.39 14.80
C VAL A 273 6.19 -13.68 15.57
N ALA A 274 7.04 -14.70 15.44
CA ALA A 274 6.82 -15.97 16.10
C ALA A 274 7.38 -15.99 17.52
N ARG A 275 6.65 -16.67 18.41
CA ARG A 275 7.09 -17.08 19.73
C ARG A 275 6.97 -18.59 19.82
N ALA A 276 7.86 -19.21 20.56
CA ALA A 276 7.80 -20.64 20.80
C ALA A 276 8.11 -20.96 22.26
N TRP A 277 7.44 -21.98 22.78
CA TRP A 277 7.50 -22.40 24.18
C TRP A 277 7.14 -23.87 24.30
N VAL A 278 7.39 -24.45 25.49
CA VAL A 278 6.93 -25.78 25.87
C VAL A 278 5.76 -25.59 26.82
N ASP A 279 4.66 -26.32 26.64
CA ASP A 279 3.53 -26.29 27.58
C ASP A 279 3.70 -27.29 28.74
N GLY A 280 2.64 -27.47 29.53
CA GLY A 280 2.66 -28.34 30.70
C GLY A 280 2.74 -29.83 30.39
N ASP A 281 2.38 -30.22 29.16
CA ASP A 281 2.37 -31.62 28.73
C ASP A 281 3.69 -32.00 28.05
N GLY A 282 4.55 -31.02 27.76
CA GLY A 282 5.80 -31.21 27.04
C GLY A 282 5.69 -30.88 25.55
N ASP A 283 4.54 -30.41 25.06
CA ASP A 283 4.36 -30.05 23.67
C ASP A 283 5.12 -28.76 23.34
N VAL A 284 5.89 -28.82 22.26
CA VAL A 284 6.61 -27.68 21.72
C VAL A 284 5.67 -26.92 20.79
N LEU A 285 5.29 -25.72 21.22
CA LEU A 285 4.36 -24.86 20.50
C LEU A 285 5.11 -23.73 19.81
N ALA A 286 4.67 -23.38 18.61
CA ALA A 286 5.01 -22.13 17.95
C ALA A 286 3.73 -21.33 17.70
N GLY A 287 3.73 -20.04 18.04
CA GLY A 287 2.55 -19.20 17.95
C GLY A 287 2.84 -17.71 17.71
N THR A 288 1.79 -16.97 17.37
CA THR A 288 1.77 -15.51 17.32
C THR A 288 0.37 -14.99 17.62
N SER A 289 0.27 -13.72 18.01
CA SER A 289 -1.00 -13.05 18.26
C SER A 289 -1.11 -11.79 17.40
N VAL A 290 -2.17 -11.69 16.61
CA VAL A 290 -2.47 -10.51 15.78
C VAL A 290 -3.56 -9.70 16.45
N MET A 291 -3.19 -8.56 17.04
CA MET A 291 -4.14 -7.64 17.69
C MET A 291 -4.75 -6.68 16.66
N CYS A 292 -6.07 -6.77 16.48
CA CYS A 292 -6.82 -5.99 15.50
C CYS A 292 -7.40 -4.69 16.08
N ALA A 293 -7.42 -4.51 17.40
CA ALA A 293 -8.17 -3.44 18.11
C ALA A 293 -7.87 -1.98 17.69
N ARG A 294 -6.82 -1.72 16.89
CA ARG A 294 -6.47 -0.39 16.38
C ARG A 294 -6.57 -0.27 14.85
N GLY A 295 -7.22 -1.24 14.22
CA GLY A 295 -7.35 -1.32 12.79
C GLY A 295 -6.15 -2.01 12.14
N VAL A 296 -6.44 -3.04 11.37
CA VAL A 296 -5.48 -3.76 10.51
C VAL A 296 -6.10 -3.99 9.14
N THR A 297 -5.28 -4.15 8.12
CA THR A 297 -5.75 -4.58 6.79
C THR A 297 -5.76 -6.10 6.71
N GLU A 298 -6.54 -6.67 5.79
CA GLU A 298 -6.48 -8.11 5.52
C GLU A 298 -5.06 -8.54 5.11
N ASP A 299 -4.39 -7.74 4.28
CA ASP A 299 -2.99 -7.97 3.87
C ASP A 299 -2.07 -8.07 5.08
N TYR A 300 -2.21 -7.17 6.07
CA TYR A 300 -1.40 -7.21 7.28
C TYR A 300 -1.62 -8.50 8.06
N VAL A 301 -2.88 -8.95 8.22
CA VAL A 301 -3.19 -10.21 8.90
C VAL A 301 -2.53 -11.39 8.18
N VAL A 302 -2.66 -11.45 6.85
CA VAL A 302 -2.05 -12.49 6.03
C VAL A 302 -0.53 -12.47 6.14
N GLU A 303 0.11 -11.30 6.05
CA GLU A 303 1.56 -11.16 6.18
C GLU A 303 2.07 -11.64 7.55
N GLN A 304 1.35 -11.37 8.64
CA GLN A 304 1.69 -11.89 9.97
C GLN A 304 1.59 -13.42 10.01
N VAL A 305 0.51 -13.99 9.50
CA VAL A 305 0.30 -15.45 9.43
C VAL A 305 1.39 -16.12 8.58
N GLU A 306 1.72 -15.57 7.42
CA GLU A 306 2.77 -16.10 6.54
C GLU A 306 4.17 -15.98 7.14
N ALA A 307 4.49 -14.85 7.78
CA ALA A 307 5.77 -14.64 8.46
C ALA A 307 5.95 -15.59 9.64
N TRP A 308 4.89 -15.80 10.42
CA TRP A 308 4.85 -16.82 11.46
C TRP A 308 4.99 -18.23 10.87
N HIS A 309 4.24 -18.58 9.82
CA HIS A 309 4.26 -19.91 9.19
C HIS A 309 5.67 -20.29 8.72
N ARG A 310 6.40 -19.37 8.08
CA ARG A 310 7.81 -19.58 7.69
C ARG A 310 8.70 -19.88 8.89
N SER A 311 8.50 -19.16 10.00
CA SER A 311 9.26 -19.36 11.24
C SER A 311 8.96 -20.71 11.88
N ALA A 312 7.69 -21.13 11.89
CA ALA A 312 7.26 -22.40 12.46
C ALA A 312 7.75 -23.60 11.63
N VAL A 313 7.67 -23.53 10.30
CA VAL A 313 8.23 -24.55 9.39
C VAL A 313 9.74 -24.65 9.53
N GLU A 314 10.44 -23.53 9.69
CA GLU A 314 11.88 -23.54 9.94
C GLU A 314 12.21 -24.25 11.26
N LEU A 315 11.46 -23.99 12.34
CA LEU A 315 11.65 -24.68 13.61
C LEU A 315 11.37 -26.19 13.48
N LEU A 316 10.30 -26.57 12.79
CA LEU A 316 9.95 -27.97 12.52
C LEU A 316 11.07 -28.70 11.75
N ASN A 317 11.60 -28.09 10.70
CA ASN A 317 12.67 -28.68 9.88
C ASN A 317 14.00 -28.81 10.63
N ASN A 318 14.25 -27.91 11.59
CA ASN A 318 15.45 -27.89 12.42
C ASN A 318 15.25 -28.53 13.80
N ARG A 319 14.18 -29.32 13.98
CA ARG A 319 13.93 -29.99 15.26
C ARG A 319 15.11 -30.90 15.63
N PRO A 320 15.45 -31.01 16.93
CA PRO A 320 16.50 -31.90 17.42
C PRO A 320 16.34 -33.32 16.87
N ALA A 321 17.45 -33.96 16.46
CA ALA A 321 17.44 -35.20 15.68
C ALA A 321 16.73 -36.39 16.36
N ALA A 322 16.71 -36.45 17.69
CA ALA A 322 16.01 -37.48 18.44
C ALA A 322 14.47 -37.37 18.37
N ALA A 323 13.92 -36.21 17.97
CA ALA A 323 12.49 -35.99 17.80
C ALA A 323 11.97 -36.31 16.38
N ARG A 324 12.78 -37.00 15.54
CA ARG A 324 12.38 -37.39 14.18
C ARG A 324 11.77 -38.79 14.09
N GLN A 325 11.78 -39.55 15.19
CA GLN A 325 11.57 -40.99 15.16
C GLN A 325 10.08 -41.39 15.20
N ASP A 326 9.18 -40.50 15.63
CA ASP A 326 7.75 -40.81 15.81
C ASP A 326 6.86 -40.60 14.57
N ASP A 327 7.35 -39.94 13.51
CA ASP A 327 6.52 -39.62 12.33
C ASP A 327 6.43 -40.76 11.30
N VAL A 328 7.07 -41.91 11.53
CA VAL A 328 7.12 -43.02 10.54
C VAL A 328 6.06 -44.11 10.81
N ASP A 329 5.45 -44.16 11.99
CA ASP A 329 4.57 -45.28 12.38
C ASP A 329 3.06 -44.98 12.39
N ASP A 330 2.61 -43.78 11.97
CA ASP A 330 1.19 -43.38 12.05
C ASP A 330 0.48 -43.20 10.69
N GLU A 331 0.62 -44.21 9.80
CA GLU A 331 -0.37 -44.46 8.74
C GLU A 331 -1.40 -45.48 9.25
N GLY A 332 -2.25 -45.08 10.20
CA GLY A 332 -3.34 -45.90 10.73
C GLY A 332 -4.56 -45.07 11.12
N ASP A 333 -5.59 -45.12 10.26
CA ASP A 333 -7.02 -44.87 10.54
C ASP A 333 -7.44 -43.90 11.66
N GLY A 334 -8.03 -42.77 11.22
CA GLY A 334 -9.36 -42.36 11.72
C GLY A 334 -9.51 -41.93 13.18
N GLU A 335 -9.72 -40.61 13.35
CA GLU A 335 -10.58 -40.05 14.40
C GLU A 335 -10.08 -40.22 15.85
N GLN A 336 -9.05 -39.44 16.23
CA GLN A 336 -8.88 -39.02 17.63
C GLN A 336 -8.63 -37.52 17.70
N ALA A 337 -9.58 -36.83 18.35
CA ALA A 337 -9.40 -35.45 18.78
C ALA A 337 -8.36 -35.45 19.91
N ALA A 338 -7.26 -34.73 19.71
CA ALA A 338 -6.31 -34.46 20.77
C ALA A 338 -7.04 -33.75 21.92
N ASP A 339 -7.13 -34.43 23.06
CA ASP A 339 -7.60 -33.85 24.30
C ASP A 339 -6.51 -32.93 24.86
N LEU A 340 -6.79 -31.63 24.88
CA LEU A 340 -6.05 -30.66 25.70
C LEU A 340 -6.19 -31.05 27.19
N PRO A 341 -5.26 -30.67 28.09
CA PRO A 341 -5.32 -31.04 29.49
C PRO A 341 -6.38 -30.21 30.25
N ASP A 342 -6.94 -30.85 31.27
CA ASP A 342 -7.84 -30.32 32.30
C ASP A 342 -6.98 -29.85 33.49
N ASP A 343 -7.18 -28.62 33.99
CA ASP A 343 -7.03 -28.30 35.43
C ASP A 343 -7.30 -26.82 35.80
N GLY A 344 -8.23 -26.62 36.75
CA GLY A 344 -8.07 -25.75 37.92
C GLY A 344 -8.35 -24.22 37.82
N PRO A 345 -8.97 -23.60 38.85
CA PRO A 345 -9.22 -22.16 38.87
C PRO A 345 -7.92 -21.36 39.08
N ALA A 346 -7.80 -20.25 38.33
CA ALA A 346 -6.62 -19.39 38.29
C ALA A 346 -6.10 -18.92 39.67
N PRO A 347 -4.77 -18.91 39.91
CA PRO A 347 -4.21 -18.39 41.15
C PRO A 347 -4.31 -16.85 41.21
N ARG A 348 -4.74 -16.37 42.38
CA ARG A 348 -4.75 -14.93 42.75
C ARG A 348 -3.34 -14.33 42.59
N ARG A 349 -3.24 -13.28 41.77
CA ARG A 349 -2.06 -12.40 41.67
C ARG A 349 -1.65 -11.87 43.05
N LYS A 350 -0.43 -12.20 43.50
CA LYS A 350 0.23 -11.48 44.60
C LYS A 350 0.71 -10.11 44.10
N ARG A 351 0.46 -9.07 44.90
CA ARG A 351 0.86 -7.68 44.65
C ARG A 351 2.39 -7.55 44.57
N ALA A 352 2.84 -6.65 43.71
CA ALA A 352 4.22 -6.21 43.61
C ALA A 352 4.69 -5.58 44.93
N THR A 353 5.86 -5.97 45.38
CA THR A 353 6.60 -5.38 46.49
C THR A 353 7.07 -3.98 46.11
N GLU A 354 6.91 -3.03 47.02
CA GLU A 354 7.37 -1.65 46.95
C GLU A 354 8.90 -1.57 46.77
N VAL A 355 9.34 -0.70 45.86
CA VAL A 355 10.70 -0.15 45.86
C VAL A 355 10.65 1.13 46.69
N VAL A 356 11.33 1.12 47.84
CA VAL A 356 11.59 2.31 48.66
C VAL A 356 12.79 3.05 48.05
N HIS A 357 12.69 4.38 48.04
CA HIS A 357 13.58 5.37 47.42
C HIS A 357 15.08 5.21 47.69
#